data_AF-A0A6I3I9H8-F1
#
_entry.id   AF-A0A6I3I9H8-F1
#
_cell.length_a   1.000
_cell.length_b   1.000
_cell.length_c   1.000
_cell.angle_alpha   90.00
_cell.angle_beta   90.00
_cell.angle_gamma   90.00
#
_symmetry.space_group_name_H-M   'P 1'
#
loop_
_entity.id
_entity.type
_entity.pdbx_description
1 polymer ?
#
loop_
_entity_poly.entity_id
_entity_poly.type
_entity_poly.pdbx_seq_one_letter_code
_entity_poly.pdbx_strand_id
1 'polypeptide(L)'
;MGARYLRAAPPAHRAEAVSRASARAPDWGGRTGIRPGTSGEVTTMQGVTPVLWFDGDAVEAARLWTSDIPNSRILTDIPYPEDGDKGEPGAVMVVEFELDGRPYAGLDGGPQFPFSECVSLQVVCDDQEEVDRIWVAALEAAAQG
;
A
#
# COMPACT_ATOMS: atom_id res chain seq x y z
N MET A 1 8.34 32.68 -35.73
CA MET A 1 9.14 33.56 -34.86
C MET A 1 8.19 34.53 -34.17
N GLY A 2 7.88 34.54 -32.89
CA GLY A 2 8.27 33.76 -31.71
C GLY A 2 7.62 34.50 -30.53
N ALA A 3 6.50 33.98 -30.02
CA ALA A 3 5.77 34.61 -28.91
C ALA A 3 6.54 34.36 -27.61
N ARG A 4 7.15 35.41 -27.06
CA ARG A 4 7.85 35.39 -25.77
C ARG A 4 6.81 35.39 -24.66
N TYR A 5 6.59 34.22 -24.04
CA TYR A 5 5.93 34.16 -22.74
C TYR A 5 6.91 34.67 -21.68
N LEU A 6 6.60 35.83 -21.10
CA LEU A 6 7.23 36.27 -19.85
C LEU A 6 6.76 35.33 -18.74
N ARG A 7 7.63 34.40 -18.35
CA ARG A 7 7.43 33.55 -17.17
C ARG A 7 7.63 34.41 -15.93
N ALA A 8 6.55 34.93 -15.35
CA ALA A 8 6.60 35.50 -14.01
C ALA A 8 7.01 34.38 -13.04
N ALA A 9 8.09 34.58 -12.28
CA ALA A 9 8.48 33.66 -11.22
C ALA A 9 7.40 33.68 -10.11
N PRO A 10 6.90 32.52 -9.63
CA PRO A 10 6.04 32.51 -8.46
C PRO A 10 6.80 33.04 -7.23
N PRO A 11 6.13 33.75 -6.31
CA PRO A 11 6.78 34.29 -5.13
C PRO A 11 7.36 33.16 -4.27
N ALA A 12 8.60 33.36 -3.81
CA ALA A 12 9.27 32.50 -2.84
C ALA A 12 8.48 32.50 -1.53
N HIS A 13 7.66 31.47 -1.31
CA HIS A 13 7.14 31.19 0.01
C HIS A 13 8.27 30.58 0.83
N ARG A 14 8.62 31.28 1.89
CA ARG A 14 9.61 30.87 2.88
C ARG A 14 9.08 29.59 3.53
N ALA A 15 9.74 28.45 3.28
CA ALA A 15 9.47 27.22 4.00
C ALA A 15 9.86 27.44 5.47
N GLU A 16 8.88 27.76 6.31
CA GLU A 16 9.05 27.62 7.75
C GLU A 16 9.03 26.13 8.06
N ALA A 17 10.18 25.62 8.52
CA ALA A 17 10.28 24.27 9.04
C ALA A 17 9.30 24.11 10.21
N VAL A 18 8.25 23.32 10.00
CA VAL A 18 7.40 22.86 11.08
C VAL A 18 8.24 21.93 11.94
N SER A 19 8.73 22.47 13.06
CA SER A 19 9.40 21.73 14.12
C SER A 19 8.51 20.55 14.52
N ARG A 20 9.03 19.33 14.35
CA ARG A 20 8.39 18.09 14.84
C ARG A 20 8.36 18.12 16.37
N ALA A 21 7.34 18.73 16.94
CA ALA A 21 6.90 18.38 18.27
C ALA A 21 6.25 16.99 18.18
N SER A 22 6.95 15.97 18.67
CA SER A 22 6.41 14.62 18.81
C SER A 22 5.18 14.67 19.72
N ALA A 23 3.99 14.67 19.13
CA ALA A 23 2.79 14.35 19.87
C ALA A 23 2.91 12.88 20.27
N ARG A 24 3.07 12.61 21.58
CA ARG A 24 3.03 11.25 22.13
C ARG A 24 1.71 10.62 21.71
N ALA A 25 1.80 9.46 21.05
CA ALA A 25 0.65 8.59 20.84
C ALA A 25 -0.01 8.28 22.20
N PRO A 26 -1.34 8.20 22.27
CA PRO A 26 -2.02 7.78 23.50
C PRO A 26 -1.56 6.38 23.90
N ASP A 27 -1.20 6.24 25.17
CA ASP A 27 -0.84 4.97 25.82
C ASP A 27 -2.10 4.10 25.94
N TRP A 28 -2.36 3.31 24.89
CA TRP A 28 -3.27 2.18 24.97
C TRP A 28 -2.52 1.04 25.66
N GLY A 29 -2.64 1.00 26.98
CA GLY A 29 -1.84 0.16 27.85
C GLY A 29 -1.62 -1.27 27.36
N GLY A 30 -0.34 -1.66 27.37
CA GLY A 30 0.11 -3.04 27.56
C GLY A 30 0.06 -3.96 26.34
N ARG A 31 1.17 -4.01 25.62
CA ARG A 31 1.87 -5.27 25.25
C ARG A 31 3.28 -4.94 24.77
N THR A 32 4.22 -5.07 25.71
CA THR A 32 5.65 -5.20 25.47
C THR A 32 5.93 -6.45 24.64
N GLY A 33 6.85 -6.35 23.67
CA GLY A 33 7.44 -7.55 23.08
C GLY A 33 8.18 -7.35 21.77
N ILE A 34 9.31 -6.64 21.79
CA ILE A 34 10.40 -7.01 20.87
C ILE A 34 10.87 -8.39 21.32
N ARG A 35 10.78 -9.39 20.44
CA ARG A 35 11.57 -10.62 20.53
C ARG A 35 12.40 -10.75 19.25
N PRO A 36 13.70 -11.09 19.33
CA PRO A 36 14.49 -11.43 18.15
C PRO A 36 13.98 -12.75 17.57
N GLY A 37 13.89 -12.80 16.24
CA GLY A 37 13.28 -13.90 15.49
C GLY A 37 14.00 -15.24 15.63
N THR A 38 13.20 -16.31 15.60
CA THR A 38 13.66 -17.68 15.34
C THR A 38 13.16 -18.08 13.96
N SER A 39 14.08 -18.62 13.16
CA SER A 39 13.90 -19.16 11.82
C SER A 39 12.59 -19.93 11.63
N GLY A 40 11.79 -19.52 10.64
CA GLY A 40 10.57 -20.21 10.19
C GLY A 40 9.24 -19.55 10.60
N GLU A 41 9.26 -18.37 11.22
CA GLU A 41 8.05 -17.67 11.65
C GLU A 41 7.40 -16.95 10.46
N VAL A 42 6.22 -17.41 10.05
CA VAL A 42 5.29 -16.62 9.24
C VAL A 42 5.05 -15.33 10.03
N THR A 43 5.46 -14.18 9.50
CA THR A 43 5.16 -12.87 10.08
C THR A 43 3.65 -12.67 10.07
N THR A 44 2.99 -13.17 11.11
CA THR A 44 1.55 -12.97 11.29
C THR A 44 1.32 -11.50 11.58
N MET A 45 0.48 -10.87 10.77
CA MET A 45 0.14 -9.46 10.89
C MET A 45 -0.45 -9.20 12.29
N GLN A 46 0.28 -8.46 13.11
CA GLN A 46 -0.13 -8.15 14.47
C GLN A 46 -0.87 -6.81 14.52
N GLY A 47 -2.07 -6.80 15.11
CA GLY A 47 -2.88 -5.60 15.28
C GLY A 47 -4.11 -5.58 14.36
N VAL A 48 -4.47 -4.39 13.87
CA VAL A 48 -5.60 -4.18 12.96
C VAL A 48 -5.05 -4.00 11.56
N THR A 49 -5.53 -4.82 10.62
CA THR A 49 -5.15 -4.75 9.21
C THR A 49 -6.34 -4.37 8.34
N PRO A 50 -6.18 -3.38 7.45
CA PRO A 50 -7.10 -3.17 6.34
C PRO A 50 -7.05 -4.34 5.33
N VAL A 51 -8.21 -4.93 5.05
CA VAL A 51 -8.37 -5.95 4.01
C VAL A 51 -9.08 -5.31 2.81
N LEU A 52 -8.46 -5.39 1.64
CA LEU A 52 -8.94 -4.83 0.38
C LEU A 52 -9.58 -5.93 -0.46
N TRP A 53 -10.73 -5.66 -1.06
CA TRP A 53 -11.51 -6.64 -1.82
C TRP A 53 -11.19 -6.57 -3.31
N PHE A 54 -10.94 -7.73 -3.93
CA PHE A 54 -10.52 -7.88 -5.32
C PHE A 54 -11.35 -8.91 -6.09
N ASP A 55 -11.21 -8.88 -7.41
CA ASP A 55 -11.85 -9.81 -8.36
C ASP A 55 -10.78 -10.64 -9.10
N GLY A 56 -9.98 -11.39 -8.35
CA GLY A 56 -8.99 -12.34 -8.88
C GLY A 56 -7.62 -11.72 -9.18
N ASP A 57 -7.42 -10.45 -8.85
CA ASP A 57 -6.22 -9.66 -9.13
C ASP A 57 -5.47 -9.21 -7.86
N ALA A 58 -5.84 -9.70 -6.67
CA ALA A 58 -5.23 -9.26 -5.41
C ALA A 58 -3.70 -9.43 -5.38
N VAL A 59 -3.21 -10.57 -5.85
CA VAL A 59 -1.76 -10.87 -5.90
C VAL A 59 -1.03 -9.94 -6.87
N GLU A 60 -1.64 -9.63 -8.01
CA GLU A 60 -1.06 -8.75 -9.02
C GLU A 60 -1.00 -7.30 -8.52
N ALA A 61 -2.08 -6.83 -7.90
CA ALA A 61 -2.12 -5.53 -7.24
C ALA A 61 -1.06 -5.41 -6.13
N ALA A 62 -0.91 -6.43 -5.28
CA ALA A 62 0.10 -6.46 -4.24
C ALA A 62 1.53 -6.40 -4.82
N ARG A 63 1.81 -7.12 -5.91
CA ARG A 63 3.11 -7.10 -6.60
C ARG A 63 3.44 -5.71 -7.14
N LEU A 64 2.48 -5.08 -7.81
CA LEU A 64 2.64 -3.74 -8.35
C LEU A 64 2.91 -2.72 -7.24
N TRP A 65 2.06 -2.66 -6.21
CA TRP A 65 2.21 -1.65 -5.15
C TRP A 65 3.52 -1.82 -4.39
N THR A 66 3.93 -3.07 -4.15
CA THR A 66 5.19 -3.35 -3.43
C THR A 66 6.44 -3.11 -4.27
N SER A 67 6.34 -3.09 -5.61
CA SER A 67 7.47 -2.69 -6.46
C SER A 67 7.68 -1.18 -6.52
N ASP A 68 6.60 -0.40 -6.41
CA ASP A 68 6.65 1.05 -6.64
C ASP A 68 6.83 1.87 -5.34
N ILE A 69 6.25 1.39 -4.24
CA ILE A 69 6.30 2.06 -2.93
C ILE A 69 7.54 1.58 -2.18
N PRO A 70 8.46 2.47 -1.74
CA PRO A 70 9.62 2.07 -0.96
C PRO A 70 9.26 1.33 0.33
N ASN A 71 10.19 0.52 0.85
CA ASN A 71 10.01 -0.20 2.12
C ASN A 71 8.75 -1.09 2.12
N SER A 72 8.45 -1.68 0.97
CA SER A 72 7.28 -2.54 0.75
C SER A 72 7.71 -3.95 0.36
N ARG A 73 6.87 -4.94 0.64
CA ARG A 73 7.13 -6.35 0.30
C ARG A 73 5.86 -7.19 0.40
N ILE A 74 5.85 -8.30 -0.34
CA ILE A 74 4.87 -9.37 -0.12
C ILE A 74 5.31 -10.19 1.10
N LEU A 75 4.35 -10.57 1.94
CA LEU A 75 4.58 -11.39 3.14
C LEU A 75 4.27 -12.87 2.86
N THR A 76 3.02 -13.18 2.50
CA THR A 76 2.57 -14.55 2.26
C THR A 76 1.31 -14.59 1.42
N ASP A 77 1.10 -15.72 0.75
CA ASP A 77 -0.13 -16.05 0.04
C ASP A 77 -0.87 -17.16 0.80
N ILE A 78 -2.20 -17.06 0.87
CA ILE A 78 -3.09 -18.02 1.51
C ILE A 78 -4.03 -18.54 0.43
N PRO A 79 -3.92 -19.82 0.02
CA PRO A 79 -4.74 -20.38 -1.04
C PRO A 79 -6.18 -20.65 -0.59
N TYR A 80 -7.07 -20.82 -1.57
CA TYR A 80 -8.40 -21.37 -1.34
C TYR A 80 -8.34 -22.78 -0.74
N PRO A 81 -9.23 -23.14 0.22
CA PRO A 81 -9.32 -24.48 0.75
C PRO A 81 -9.67 -25.51 -0.34
N GLU A 82 -9.06 -26.69 -0.30
CA GLU A 82 -9.33 -27.75 -1.29
C GLU A 82 -10.80 -28.22 -1.30
N ASP A 83 -11.45 -28.21 -0.14
CA ASP A 83 -12.84 -28.61 0.05
C ASP A 83 -13.83 -27.41 0.00
N GLY A 84 -13.41 -26.27 -0.56
CA GLY A 84 -14.20 -25.04 -0.59
C GLY A 84 -15.22 -24.98 -1.73
N ASP A 85 -16.38 -24.37 -1.48
CA ASP A 85 -17.40 -24.07 -2.51
C ASP A 85 -17.08 -22.82 -3.35
N LYS A 86 -15.91 -22.18 -3.12
CA LYS A 86 -15.50 -20.90 -3.69
C LYS A 86 -14.04 -20.97 -4.14
N GLY A 87 -13.76 -20.33 -5.28
CA GLY A 87 -12.43 -20.29 -5.88
C GLY A 87 -12.02 -21.62 -6.52
N GLU A 88 -10.96 -21.58 -7.34
CA GLU A 88 -10.31 -22.79 -7.82
C GLU A 88 -9.31 -23.29 -6.76
N PRO A 89 -9.29 -24.59 -6.41
CA PRO A 89 -8.30 -25.15 -5.50
C PRO A 89 -6.87 -24.83 -5.95
N GLY A 90 -6.08 -24.23 -5.07
CA GLY A 90 -4.71 -23.78 -5.37
C GLY A 90 -4.59 -22.35 -5.90
N ALA A 91 -5.70 -21.68 -6.25
CA ALA A 91 -5.68 -20.23 -6.47
C ALA A 91 -5.50 -19.49 -5.13
N VAL A 92 -4.88 -18.31 -5.16
CA VAL A 92 -4.71 -17.48 -3.96
C VAL A 92 -6.07 -16.88 -3.58
N MET A 93 -6.41 -17.00 -2.29
CA MET A 93 -7.60 -16.39 -1.70
C MET A 93 -7.24 -15.07 -1.02
N VAL A 94 -6.16 -15.05 -0.25
CA VAL A 94 -5.66 -13.86 0.44
C VAL A 94 -4.17 -13.70 0.16
N VAL A 95 -3.75 -12.48 -0.13
CA VAL A 95 -2.34 -12.08 -0.14
C VAL A 95 -2.08 -11.08 0.98
N GLU A 96 -1.07 -11.35 1.79
CA GLU A 96 -0.58 -10.45 2.83
C GLU A 96 0.64 -9.69 2.32
N PHE A 97 0.66 -8.37 2.49
CA PHE A 97 1.76 -7.51 2.04
C PHE A 97 1.94 -6.30 2.94
N GLU A 98 3.10 -5.64 2.83
CA GLU A 98 3.42 -4.40 3.52
C GLU A 98 3.67 -3.28 2.50
N LEU A 99 3.09 -2.11 2.75
CA LEU A 99 3.41 -0.87 2.03
C LEU A 99 4.02 0.14 3.00
N ASP A 100 5.22 0.62 2.71
CA ASP A 100 6.02 1.47 3.61
C ASP A 100 6.02 0.96 5.07
N GLY A 101 6.26 -0.34 5.23
CA GLY A 101 6.29 -1.04 6.53
C GLY A 101 4.93 -1.16 7.25
N ARG A 102 3.81 -0.86 6.60
CA ARG A 102 2.45 -1.03 7.16
C ARG A 102 1.76 -2.25 6.56
N PRO A 103 1.14 -3.12 7.37
CA PRO A 103 0.53 -4.36 6.88
C PRO A 103 -0.85 -4.11 6.24
N TYR A 104 -1.10 -4.78 5.12
CA TYR A 104 -2.36 -4.85 4.38
C TYR A 104 -2.61 -6.29 3.93
N ALA A 105 -3.86 -6.60 3.61
CA ALA A 105 -4.21 -7.83 2.92
C ALA A 105 -5.12 -7.54 1.72
N GLY A 106 -4.96 -8.32 0.65
CA GLY A 106 -5.89 -8.39 -0.47
C GLY A 106 -6.65 -9.70 -0.41
N LEU A 107 -7.97 -9.65 -0.54
CA LEU A 107 -8.86 -10.80 -0.58
C LEU A 107 -9.50 -10.88 -1.96
N ASP A 108 -9.22 -11.96 -2.69
CA ASP A 108 -9.91 -12.28 -3.94
C ASP A 108 -11.28 -12.86 -3.63
N GLY A 109 -12.29 -12.01 -3.47
CA GLY A 109 -13.65 -12.41 -3.11
C GLY A 109 -14.62 -12.48 -4.29
N GLY A 110 -14.21 -11.97 -5.45
CA GLY A 110 -15.01 -11.91 -6.68
C GLY A 110 -15.64 -10.53 -6.93
N PRO A 111 -16.51 -10.39 -7.95
CA PRO A 111 -16.93 -9.09 -8.49
C PRO A 111 -18.00 -8.37 -7.66
N GLN A 112 -18.35 -8.85 -6.46
CA GLN A 112 -19.53 -8.38 -5.73
C GLN A 112 -19.32 -6.99 -5.11
N PHE A 113 -18.08 -6.64 -4.76
CA PHE A 113 -17.74 -5.40 -4.06
C PHE A 113 -16.60 -4.66 -4.76
N PRO A 114 -16.90 -3.86 -5.81
CA PRO A 114 -15.88 -3.04 -6.46
C PRO A 114 -15.39 -1.92 -5.53
N PHE A 115 -14.15 -1.48 -5.75
CA PHE A 115 -13.63 -0.30 -5.05
C PHE A 115 -14.46 0.96 -5.34
N SER A 116 -14.55 1.81 -4.33
CA SER A 116 -15.03 3.18 -4.43
C SER A 116 -14.05 4.12 -3.75
N GLU A 117 -14.27 5.42 -3.89
CA GLU A 117 -13.46 6.47 -3.26
C GLU A 117 -13.57 6.47 -1.72
N CYS A 118 -14.43 5.62 -1.15
CA CYS A 118 -14.57 5.44 0.30
C CYS A 118 -13.31 4.87 0.96
N VAL A 119 -12.44 4.21 0.19
CA VAL A 119 -11.13 3.73 0.65
C VAL A 119 -10.06 4.32 -0.26
N SER A 120 -9.08 4.99 0.33
CA SER A 120 -7.93 5.54 -0.40
C SER A 120 -6.64 5.33 0.39
N LEU A 121 -5.56 5.10 -0.35
CA LEU A 121 -4.22 5.02 0.20
C LEU A 121 -3.47 6.30 -0.17
N GLN A 122 -2.95 6.99 0.84
CA GLN A 122 -2.13 8.18 0.64
C GLN A 122 -0.66 7.82 0.84
N VAL A 123 0.14 7.99 -0.21
CA VAL A 123 1.59 7.85 -0.15
C VAL A 123 2.20 9.23 0.03
N VAL A 124 2.98 9.41 1.09
CA VAL A 124 3.75 10.64 1.32
C VAL A 124 5.07 10.48 0.59
N CYS A 125 5.35 11.38 -0.35
CA CYS A 125 6.57 11.37 -1.16
C CYS A 125 7.53 12.46 -0.67
N ASP A 126 8.83 12.20 -0.70
CA ASP A 126 9.86 13.14 -0.23
C ASP A 126 10.17 14.24 -1.26
N ASP A 127 10.03 13.93 -2.55
CA ASP A 127 10.30 14.87 -3.65
C ASP A 127 9.39 14.65 -4.87
N GLN A 128 9.53 15.53 -5.88
CA GLN A 128 8.73 15.47 -7.10
C GLN A 128 9.07 14.26 -7.98
N GLU A 129 10.32 13.78 -7.95
CA GLU A 129 10.73 12.63 -8.77
C GLU A 129 10.02 11.35 -8.28
N GLU A 130 9.88 11.20 -6.96
CA GLU A 130 9.10 10.13 -6.35
C GLU A 130 7.61 10.23 -6.66
N VAL A 131 7.03 11.44 -6.58
CA VAL A 131 5.64 11.68 -6.99
C VAL A 131 5.43 11.23 -8.44
N ASP A 132 6.30 11.67 -9.35
CA ASP A 132 6.17 11.37 -10.78
C ASP A 132 6.32 9.86 -11.03
N ARG A 133 7.27 9.18 -10.37
CA ARG A 133 7.47 7.73 -10.49
C ARG A 133 6.22 6.95 -10.09
N ILE A 134 5.71 7.20 -8.88
CA ILE A 134 4.56 6.47 -8.34
C ILE A 134 3.28 6.81 -9.14
N TRP A 135 3.12 8.07 -9.54
CA TRP A 135 1.99 8.51 -10.34
C TRP A 135 1.94 7.85 -11.72
N VAL A 136 3.07 7.79 -12.43
CA VAL A 136 3.15 7.13 -13.74
C VAL A 136 2.86 5.64 -13.60
N ALA A 137 3.45 4.96 -12.61
CA ALA A 137 3.21 3.54 -12.39
C ALA A 137 1.73 3.24 -12.10
N ALA A 138 1.08 4.06 -11.28
CA ALA A 138 -0.35 3.93 -11.00
C ALA A 138 -1.23 4.12 -12.25
N LEU A 139 -0.89 5.07 -13.14
CA LEU A 139 -1.61 5.27 -14.40
C LEU A 139 -1.39 4.11 -15.38
N GLU A 140 -0.18 3.57 -15.46
CA GLU A 140 0.13 2.42 -16.33
C GLU A 140 -0.63 1.17 -15.89
N ALA A 141 -0.72 0.93 -14.59
CA ALA A 141 -1.50 -0.17 -14.04
C ALA A 141 -3.00 -0.01 -14.31
N ALA A 142 -3.54 1.21 -14.14
CA ALA A 142 -4.95 1.49 -14.43
C ALA A 142 -5.30 1.33 -15.92
N ALA A 143 -4.33 1.35 -16.83
CA ALA A 143 -4.55 1.11 -18.25
C ALA A 143 -4.54 -0.39 -18.64
N GLN A 144 -4.14 -1.27 -17.73
CA GLN A 144 -3.98 -2.71 -17.96
C GLN A 144 -5.17 -3.56 -17.45
N GLY A 145 -6.05 -2.96 -16.63
CA GLY A 145 -7.32 -3.56 -16.18
C GLY A 145 -8.52 -2.98 -16.91
#